data_AF-A0AA87CTK6-F1
#
_entry.id   AF-A0AA87CTK6-F1
#
_cell.length_a   1.000
_cell.length_b   1.000
_cell.length_c   1.000
_cell.angle_alpha   90.00
_cell.angle_beta   90.00
_cell.angle_gamma   90.00
#
_symmetry.space_group_name_H-M   'P 1'
#
loop_
_entity.id
_entity.type
_entity.pdbx_description
1 polymer ?
#
loop_
_entity_poly.entity_id
_entity_poly.type
_entity_poly.pdbx_seq_one_letter_code
_entity_poly.pdbx_strand_id
1 'polypeptide(L)'
;MLDAFKYSVKFEQVDIINHFKNTSKNNFSKKIIGVDNMKSLQDGICYGLTNSFLYYAHANQEEIYVTETYNAYKNIKKIKLVDFLKDTYHYKAFKKHSEALLNQNFNKARNIQNHHHMIYFLRDILNKFNKIKKEYNEDDCDYINRLFQKNTLSIKEDEKHLYLELHEFINKVYHDALNPPLKLEKNRYNNLVSDVSSKCFQNESEIDSLRFPLFFSLVKDYYLKLTKERLTQLENIQNIHYDSITSIDFDITFTSKELKAHIEDCLIKKKDIIGNLCSQTHSMGIVVKYRNGKPIFEFFEPNKGLFKTTDKSHFFNFLDALFNDKSYKFEMRAKTEEKTVSLSSSLAANQTFNYIQAPRIDERLVNQDAKALRMKSSKLKHHRKTI
;
A
#
# COMPACT_ATOMS: atom_id res chain seq x y z
N MET A 1 31.12 -17.84 17.26
CA MET A 1 30.86 -17.91 15.82
C MET A 1 29.46 -18.50 15.67
N LEU A 2 28.44 -17.63 15.57
CA LEU A 2 27.05 -18.07 15.39
C LEU A 2 26.92 -18.55 13.96
N ASP A 3 26.63 -19.83 13.78
CA ASP A 3 26.18 -20.38 12.50
C ASP A 3 25.10 -19.45 11.94
N ALA A 4 25.38 -18.88 10.78
CA ALA A 4 24.56 -17.89 10.11
C ALA A 4 23.11 -18.37 10.09
N PHE A 5 22.20 -17.56 10.65
CA PHE A 5 20.76 -17.82 10.66
C PHE A 5 20.31 -18.33 9.29
N LYS A 6 19.97 -19.63 9.23
CA LYS A 6 19.74 -20.30 7.97
C LYS A 6 18.29 -20.10 7.59
N TYR A 7 18.04 -19.08 6.77
CA TYR A 7 16.77 -18.94 6.06
C TYR A 7 16.54 -20.17 5.18
N SER A 8 15.39 -20.82 5.34
CA SER A 8 15.09 -22.07 4.63
C SER A 8 14.79 -21.83 3.15
N VAL A 9 14.27 -20.64 2.82
CA VAL A 9 13.82 -20.28 1.47
C VAL A 9 14.25 -18.85 1.12
N LYS A 10 15.27 -18.66 0.27
CA LYS A 10 15.81 -17.33 -0.06
C LYS A 10 15.03 -16.64 -1.18
N PHE A 11 14.57 -15.43 -0.94
CA PHE A 11 13.80 -14.64 -1.88
C PHE A 11 14.66 -13.44 -2.30
N GLU A 12 14.99 -13.24 -3.57
CA GLU A 12 15.81 -12.10 -4.00
C GLU A 12 14.94 -11.10 -4.79
N GLN A 13 14.54 -9.99 -4.15
CA GLN A 13 13.53 -9.08 -4.72
C GLN A 13 13.94 -8.47 -6.06
N VAL A 14 15.18 -7.98 -6.15
CA VAL A 14 15.76 -7.38 -7.37
C VAL A 14 15.61 -8.31 -8.55
N ASP A 15 15.76 -9.58 -8.27
CA ASP A 15 15.93 -10.67 -9.19
C ASP A 15 14.57 -11.08 -9.80
N ILE A 16 13.52 -11.07 -8.98
CA ILE A 16 12.12 -11.20 -9.41
C ILE A 16 11.66 -9.95 -10.18
N ILE A 17 11.96 -8.75 -9.67
CA ILE A 17 11.62 -7.48 -10.34
C ILE A 17 12.26 -7.42 -11.73
N ASN A 18 13.53 -7.82 -11.85
CA ASN A 18 14.26 -7.85 -13.12
C ASN A 18 13.69 -8.88 -14.09
N HIS A 19 13.25 -10.04 -13.60
CA HIS A 19 12.50 -11.00 -14.43
C HIS A 19 11.31 -10.29 -15.09
N PHE A 20 10.40 -9.72 -14.29
CA PHE A 20 9.20 -9.05 -14.81
C PHE A 20 9.47 -7.84 -15.72
N LYS A 21 10.52 -7.05 -15.45
CA LYS A 21 10.97 -5.97 -16.34
C LYS A 21 11.35 -6.48 -17.74
N ASN A 22 11.94 -7.68 -17.81
CA ASN A 22 12.53 -8.24 -19.03
C ASN A 22 11.63 -9.23 -19.78
N THR A 23 10.59 -9.79 -19.14
CA THR A 23 9.74 -10.85 -19.74
C THR A 23 8.80 -10.35 -20.86
N SER A 24 8.50 -9.04 -20.95
CA SER A 24 7.53 -8.50 -21.94
C SER A 24 8.11 -7.40 -22.82
N LYS A 25 8.08 -7.61 -24.16
CA LYS A 25 8.63 -6.66 -25.14
C LYS A 25 7.72 -5.48 -25.48
N ASN A 26 6.40 -5.60 -25.35
CA ASN A 26 5.45 -4.53 -25.71
C ASN A 26 4.52 -4.13 -24.55
N ASN A 27 3.97 -2.92 -24.64
CA ASN A 27 3.13 -2.33 -23.58
C ASN A 27 1.81 -3.07 -23.36
N PHE A 28 1.24 -3.71 -24.39
CA PHE A 28 0.01 -4.47 -24.28
C PHE A 28 0.19 -5.71 -23.42
N SER A 29 1.24 -6.50 -23.69
CA SER A 29 1.60 -7.66 -22.87
C SER A 29 1.93 -7.27 -21.44
N LYS A 30 2.64 -6.15 -21.23
CA LYS A 30 2.89 -5.61 -19.88
C LYS A 30 1.62 -5.28 -19.12
N LYS A 31 0.63 -4.66 -19.78
CA LYS A 31 -0.68 -4.38 -19.18
C LYS A 31 -1.47 -5.66 -18.86
N ILE A 32 -1.46 -6.65 -19.74
CA ILE A 32 -2.17 -7.92 -19.53
C ILE A 32 -1.62 -8.68 -18.32
N ILE A 33 -0.29 -8.77 -18.19
CA ILE A 33 0.33 -9.50 -17.07
C ILE A 33 0.48 -8.64 -15.82
N GLY A 34 -0.01 -7.39 -15.83
CA GLY A 34 0.03 -6.50 -14.67
C GLY A 34 1.44 -6.05 -14.27
N VAL A 35 2.32 -5.76 -15.23
CA VAL A 35 3.68 -5.21 -14.98
C VAL A 35 3.95 -3.95 -15.77
N ASP A 36 2.90 -3.19 -16.06
CA ASP A 36 3.04 -1.81 -16.49
C ASP A 36 3.68 -0.96 -15.37
N ASN A 37 4.46 0.06 -15.72
CA ASN A 37 5.07 0.98 -14.76
C ASN A 37 5.94 0.33 -13.64
N MET A 38 6.83 -0.62 -13.98
CA MET A 38 7.80 -1.22 -13.03
C MET A 38 8.85 -0.24 -12.47
N LYS A 39 8.81 1.03 -12.88
CA LYS A 39 9.69 2.09 -12.39
C LYS A 39 9.37 2.44 -10.93
N SER A 40 8.09 2.39 -10.54
CA SER A 40 7.64 2.64 -9.16
C SER A 40 8.08 1.59 -8.14
N LEU A 41 8.62 0.47 -8.62
CA LEU A 41 9.07 -0.65 -7.80
C LEU A 41 10.61 -0.76 -7.78
N GLN A 42 11.33 0.25 -8.29
CA GLN A 42 12.80 0.26 -8.29
C GLN A 42 13.39 0.22 -6.88
N ASP A 43 12.69 0.82 -5.90
CA ASP A 43 13.08 0.83 -4.49
C ASP A 43 12.72 -0.48 -3.76
N GLY A 44 12.11 -1.45 -4.47
CA GLY A 44 11.73 -2.77 -3.96
C GLY A 44 10.21 -2.95 -3.75
N ILE A 45 9.82 -4.16 -3.36
CA ILE A 45 8.41 -4.53 -3.08
C ILE A 45 8.26 -5.19 -1.70
N CYS A 46 9.15 -4.84 -0.78
CA CYS A 46 9.27 -5.50 0.52
C CYS A 46 7.98 -5.42 1.33
N TYR A 47 7.31 -4.26 1.34
CA TYR A 47 6.03 -4.09 2.02
C TYR A 47 4.94 -4.97 1.42
N GLY A 48 4.87 -5.02 0.09
CA GLY A 48 3.93 -5.87 -0.63
C GLY A 48 4.13 -7.37 -0.39
N LEU A 49 5.39 -7.82 -0.42
CA LEU A 49 5.75 -9.23 -0.18
C LEU A 49 5.50 -9.62 1.29
N THR A 50 5.89 -8.76 2.22
CA THR A 50 5.67 -8.95 3.66
C THR A 50 4.19 -9.04 3.98
N ASN A 51 3.37 -8.11 3.49
CA ASN A 51 1.93 -8.17 3.74
C ASN A 51 1.25 -9.35 3.04
N SER A 52 1.79 -9.80 1.89
CA SER A 52 1.33 -11.06 1.28
C SER A 52 1.66 -12.26 2.18
N PHE A 53 2.89 -12.34 2.71
CA PHE A 53 3.27 -13.37 3.68
C PHE A 53 2.35 -13.37 4.91
N LEU A 54 2.10 -12.19 5.51
CA LEU A 54 1.25 -12.05 6.68
C LEU A 54 -0.21 -12.41 6.39
N TYR A 55 -0.71 -12.10 5.19
CA TYR A 55 -2.04 -12.56 4.75
C TYR A 55 -2.16 -14.09 4.79
N TYR A 56 -1.15 -14.81 4.31
CA TYR A 56 -1.15 -16.27 4.39
C TYR A 56 -0.88 -16.77 5.82
N ALA A 57 -0.23 -15.97 6.67
CA ALA A 57 0.04 -16.31 8.07
C ALA A 57 -1.25 -16.50 8.89
N HIS A 58 -2.25 -15.70 8.59
CA HIS A 58 -3.61 -15.78 9.13
C HIS A 58 -4.30 -17.11 8.85
N ALA A 59 -4.06 -17.68 7.67
CA ALA A 59 -4.62 -18.96 7.27
C ALA A 59 -3.69 -20.15 7.62
N ASN A 60 -2.59 -19.93 8.34
CA ASN A 60 -1.55 -20.94 8.57
C ASN A 60 -0.91 -21.51 7.29
N GLN A 61 -0.83 -20.69 6.23
CA GLN A 61 -0.35 -21.05 4.90
C GLN A 61 0.91 -20.27 4.48
N GLU A 62 1.50 -19.49 5.37
CA GLU A 62 2.63 -18.62 5.10
C GLU A 62 3.87 -19.35 4.56
N GLU A 63 4.18 -20.51 5.12
CA GLU A 63 5.29 -21.36 4.66
C GLU A 63 5.03 -21.91 3.25
N ILE A 64 3.79 -22.31 2.97
CA ILE A 64 3.35 -22.77 1.63
C ILE A 64 3.55 -21.63 0.62
N TYR A 65 3.02 -20.45 0.92
CA TYR A 65 3.16 -19.27 0.06
C TYR A 65 4.62 -18.96 -0.28
N VAL A 66 5.50 -18.89 0.74
CA VAL A 66 6.92 -18.58 0.52
C VAL A 66 7.60 -19.68 -0.30
N THR A 67 7.32 -20.94 0.00
CA THR A 67 7.94 -22.11 -0.65
C THR A 67 7.50 -22.24 -2.11
N GLU A 68 6.20 -22.13 -2.38
CA GLU A 68 5.63 -22.19 -3.74
C GLU A 68 6.13 -21.04 -4.60
N THR A 69 6.18 -19.82 -4.05
CA THR A 69 6.67 -18.65 -4.80
C THR A 69 8.15 -18.78 -5.14
N TYR A 70 8.96 -19.26 -4.18
CA TYR A 70 10.38 -19.53 -4.42
C TYR A 70 10.60 -20.63 -5.46
N ASN A 71 9.85 -21.73 -5.36
CA ASN A 71 9.96 -22.84 -6.30
C ASN A 71 9.55 -22.41 -7.71
N ALA A 72 8.46 -21.65 -7.85
CA ALA A 72 8.03 -21.08 -9.12
C ALA A 72 9.14 -20.23 -9.74
N TYR A 73 9.73 -19.32 -8.96
CA TYR A 73 10.85 -18.50 -9.39
C TYR A 73 12.08 -19.32 -9.81
N LYS A 74 12.49 -20.29 -9.00
CA LYS A 74 13.62 -21.18 -9.29
C LYS A 74 13.39 -21.99 -10.58
N ASN A 75 12.18 -22.46 -10.81
CA ASN A 75 11.82 -23.23 -12.00
C ASN A 75 11.90 -22.39 -13.28
N ILE A 76 11.54 -21.11 -13.19
CA ILE A 76 11.67 -20.15 -14.30
C ILE A 76 13.15 -19.83 -14.57
N LYS A 77 13.98 -19.69 -13.53
CA LYS A 77 15.41 -19.38 -13.63
C LYS A 77 16.32 -20.55 -14.02
N LYS A 78 15.89 -21.81 -13.91
CA LYS A 78 16.71 -22.97 -14.30
C LYS A 78 16.97 -22.96 -15.81
N ILE A 79 18.12 -22.40 -16.20
CA ILE A 79 18.61 -22.32 -17.60
C ILE A 79 19.22 -23.67 -18.07
N LYS A 80 19.67 -24.53 -17.16
CA LYS A 80 20.30 -25.82 -17.51
C LYS A 80 19.33 -26.98 -17.31
N LEU A 81 18.52 -27.26 -18.33
CA LEU A 81 17.94 -28.59 -18.54
C LEU A 81 18.44 -29.12 -19.88
N VAL A 82 18.71 -30.43 -19.91
CA VAL A 82 19.16 -31.15 -21.10
C VAL A 82 18.20 -30.85 -22.25
N ASP A 83 18.75 -30.42 -23.40
CA ASP A 83 17.97 -29.81 -24.49
C ASP A 83 16.77 -30.66 -24.95
N PHE A 84 16.82 -31.97 -24.82
CA PHE A 84 15.74 -32.88 -25.22
C PHE A 84 14.45 -32.77 -24.37
N LEU A 85 14.53 -32.28 -23.12
CA LEU A 85 13.34 -32.15 -22.24
C LEU A 85 12.56 -30.85 -22.49
N LYS A 86 13.18 -29.86 -23.15
CA LYS A 86 12.59 -28.52 -23.38
C LYS A 86 11.34 -28.56 -24.25
N ASP A 87 11.21 -29.55 -25.13
CA ASP A 87 10.10 -29.65 -26.08
C ASP A 87 8.95 -30.56 -25.63
N THR A 88 9.07 -31.21 -24.47
CA THR A 88 7.97 -32.03 -23.95
C THR A 88 6.79 -31.16 -23.51
N TYR A 89 5.56 -31.59 -23.84
CA TYR A 89 4.32 -30.92 -23.43
C TYR A 89 4.28 -30.70 -21.90
N HIS A 90 4.69 -31.71 -21.13
CA HIS A 90 4.74 -31.65 -19.67
C HIS A 90 5.66 -30.53 -19.15
N TYR A 91 6.84 -30.36 -19.75
CA TYR A 91 7.76 -29.28 -19.36
C TYR A 91 7.18 -27.90 -19.71
N LYS A 92 6.59 -27.73 -20.90
CA LYS A 92 5.94 -26.48 -21.32
C LYS A 92 4.77 -26.12 -20.38
N ALA A 93 3.95 -27.10 -20.02
CA ALA A 93 2.84 -26.92 -19.07
C ALA A 93 3.34 -26.54 -17.66
N PHE A 94 4.34 -27.25 -17.15
CA PHE A 94 4.94 -26.98 -15.84
C PHE A 94 5.56 -25.58 -15.74
N LYS A 95 6.27 -25.14 -16.80
CA LYS A 95 6.85 -23.80 -16.85
C LYS A 95 5.77 -22.72 -16.89
N LYS A 96 4.75 -22.88 -17.75
CA LYS A 96 3.59 -21.96 -17.80
C LYS A 96 2.87 -21.87 -16.45
N HIS A 97 2.71 -22.99 -15.75
CA HIS A 97 2.12 -23.00 -14.41
C HIS A 97 2.98 -22.23 -13.40
N SER A 98 4.30 -22.43 -13.41
CA SER A 98 5.23 -21.68 -12.55
C SER A 98 5.20 -20.18 -12.86
N GLU A 99 5.14 -19.80 -14.14
CA GLU A 99 4.99 -18.40 -14.57
C GLU A 99 3.68 -17.80 -14.10
N ALA A 100 2.55 -18.50 -14.26
CA ALA A 100 1.25 -18.03 -13.80
C ALA A 100 1.21 -17.81 -12.27
N LEU A 101 1.77 -18.75 -11.50
CA LEU A 101 1.84 -18.66 -10.04
C LEU A 101 2.74 -17.49 -9.59
N LEU A 102 3.92 -17.34 -10.21
CA LEU A 102 4.81 -16.22 -9.89
C LEU A 102 4.16 -14.89 -10.26
N ASN A 103 3.49 -14.79 -11.42
CA ASN A 103 2.75 -13.60 -11.85
C ASN A 103 1.65 -13.25 -10.85
N GLN A 104 0.87 -14.23 -10.41
CA GLN A 104 -0.20 -14.02 -9.44
C GLN A 104 0.33 -13.48 -8.12
N ASN A 105 1.35 -14.11 -7.56
CA ASN A 105 1.91 -13.73 -6.26
C ASN A 105 2.64 -12.38 -6.34
N PHE A 106 3.39 -12.13 -7.42
CA PHE A 106 4.02 -10.84 -7.67
C PHE A 106 2.99 -9.71 -7.83
N ASN A 107 1.93 -9.92 -8.60
CA ASN A 107 0.89 -8.91 -8.81
C ASN A 107 0.15 -8.60 -7.51
N LYS A 108 -0.12 -9.60 -6.67
CA LYS A 108 -0.69 -9.38 -5.34
C LYS A 108 0.22 -8.48 -4.49
N ALA A 109 1.51 -8.80 -4.41
CA ALA A 109 2.49 -8.01 -3.67
C ALA A 109 2.64 -6.59 -4.25
N ARG A 110 2.77 -6.46 -5.57
CA ARG A 110 2.84 -5.17 -6.29
C ARG A 110 1.63 -4.29 -5.98
N ASN A 111 0.42 -4.86 -6.04
CA ASN A 111 -0.79 -4.12 -5.76
C ASN A 111 -0.76 -3.61 -4.31
N ILE A 112 -0.45 -4.46 -3.34
CA ILE A 112 -0.34 -4.02 -1.93
C ILE A 112 0.71 -2.91 -1.76
N GLN A 113 1.89 -3.05 -2.38
CA GLN A 113 2.95 -2.04 -2.37
C GLN A 113 2.47 -0.70 -2.91
N ASN A 114 1.84 -0.70 -4.08
CA ASN A 114 1.35 0.51 -4.72
C ASN A 114 0.27 1.20 -3.88
N HIS A 115 -0.65 0.43 -3.28
CA HIS A 115 -1.68 1.00 -2.40
C HIS A 115 -1.08 1.62 -1.13
N HIS A 116 -0.09 0.96 -0.53
CA HIS A 116 0.62 1.52 0.60
C HIS A 116 1.35 2.81 0.21
N HIS A 117 2.04 2.83 -0.93
CA HIS A 117 2.64 4.04 -1.49
C HIS A 117 1.60 5.14 -1.68
N MET A 118 0.41 4.83 -2.22
CA MET A 118 -0.69 5.79 -2.36
C MET A 118 -1.08 6.40 -1.01
N ILE A 119 -1.29 5.57 0.02
CA ILE A 119 -1.72 6.06 1.34
C ILE A 119 -0.65 6.98 1.95
N TYR A 120 0.63 6.58 1.88
CA TYR A 120 1.74 7.39 2.38
C TYR A 120 1.90 8.69 1.61
N PHE A 121 1.83 8.59 0.28
CA PHE A 121 1.88 9.74 -0.61
C PHE A 121 0.77 10.72 -0.26
N LEU A 122 -0.49 10.28 -0.23
CA LEU A 122 -1.65 11.11 0.11
C LEU A 122 -1.56 11.73 1.51
N ARG A 123 -1.05 10.98 2.51
CA ARG A 123 -0.83 11.46 3.87
C ARG A 123 0.21 12.56 3.95
N ASP A 124 1.36 12.34 3.30
CA ASP A 124 2.54 13.16 3.50
C ASP A 124 2.62 14.32 2.52
N ILE A 125 2.04 14.17 1.33
CA ILE A 125 2.19 15.15 0.28
C ILE A 125 1.53 16.48 0.63
N LEU A 126 0.33 16.44 1.23
CA LEU A 126 -0.37 17.64 1.67
C LEU A 126 0.38 18.38 2.79
N ASN A 127 1.16 17.65 3.60
CA ASN A 127 2.04 18.25 4.62
C ASN A 127 3.33 18.82 4.03
N LYS A 128 3.83 18.23 2.94
CA LYS A 128 5.06 18.62 2.23
C LYS A 128 4.83 19.68 1.16
N PHE A 129 3.58 20.03 0.88
CA PHE A 129 3.25 21.12 -0.04
C PHE A 129 4.03 22.37 0.34
N ASN A 130 4.70 22.95 -0.66
CA ASN A 130 5.17 24.32 -0.58
C ASN A 130 3.94 25.22 -0.45
N LYS A 131 3.60 25.54 0.81
CA LYS A 131 2.42 26.33 1.18
C LYS A 131 2.61 27.75 0.68
N ILE A 132 2.13 27.99 -0.53
CA ILE A 132 1.96 29.33 -1.06
C ILE A 132 0.76 30.00 -0.42
N LYS A 133 0.86 31.31 -0.21
CA LYS A 133 -0.28 32.11 0.21
C LYS A 133 -1.24 32.27 -0.98
N LYS A 134 -2.53 32.26 -0.68
CA LYS A 134 -3.59 32.68 -1.61
C LYS A 134 -3.32 34.15 -1.98
N GLU A 135 -3.35 34.45 -3.27
CA GLU A 135 -3.14 35.80 -3.79
C GLU A 135 -4.39 36.65 -3.58
N TYR A 136 -4.24 37.98 -3.64
CA TYR A 136 -5.36 38.90 -3.48
C TYR A 136 -6.33 38.75 -4.66
N ASN A 137 -7.62 38.53 -4.37
CA ASN A 137 -8.70 38.25 -5.33
C ASN A 137 -8.53 36.96 -6.17
N GLU A 138 -7.62 36.06 -5.78
CA GLU A 138 -7.55 34.72 -6.37
C GLU A 138 -8.76 33.90 -5.89
N ASP A 139 -9.45 33.20 -6.78
CA ASP A 139 -10.49 32.26 -6.36
C ASP A 139 -9.87 30.96 -5.79
N ASP A 140 -10.65 30.21 -5.02
CA ASP A 140 -10.13 29.00 -4.37
C ASP A 140 -9.72 27.90 -5.36
N CYS A 141 -10.39 27.78 -6.50
CA CYS A 141 -10.03 26.78 -7.51
C CYS A 141 -8.68 27.12 -8.13
N ASP A 142 -8.47 28.39 -8.50
CA ASP A 142 -7.21 28.89 -9.00
C ASP A 142 -6.08 28.74 -7.97
N TYR A 143 -6.37 29.00 -6.69
CA TYR A 143 -5.43 28.74 -5.59
C TYR A 143 -5.04 27.26 -5.48
N ILE A 144 -6.02 26.35 -5.47
CA ILE A 144 -5.79 24.90 -5.44
C ILE A 144 -4.95 24.49 -6.65
N ASN A 145 -5.30 24.95 -7.85
CA ASN A 145 -4.59 24.64 -9.08
C ASN A 145 -3.15 25.13 -9.05
N ARG A 146 -2.90 26.37 -8.63
CA ARG A 146 -1.56 26.94 -8.51
C ARG A 146 -0.72 26.21 -7.45
N LEU A 147 -1.34 25.84 -6.33
CA LEU A 147 -0.70 25.03 -5.29
C LEU A 147 -0.25 23.68 -5.85
N PHE A 148 -1.12 23.00 -6.61
CA PHE A 148 -0.78 21.73 -7.23
C PHE A 148 0.28 21.87 -8.35
N GLN A 149 0.18 22.90 -9.19
CA GLN A 149 1.19 23.18 -10.22
C GLN A 149 2.57 23.42 -9.60
N LYS A 150 2.66 24.23 -8.54
CA LYS A 150 3.92 24.54 -7.87
C LYS A 150 4.59 23.31 -7.26
N ASN A 151 3.78 22.38 -6.74
CA ASN A 151 4.30 21.16 -6.13
C ASN A 151 4.57 20.04 -7.16
N THR A 152 4.12 20.17 -8.41
CA THR A 152 4.30 19.14 -9.46
C THR A 152 5.77 18.79 -9.72
N LEU A 153 6.67 19.76 -9.63
CA LEU A 153 8.11 19.54 -9.86
C LEU A 153 8.79 18.67 -8.80
N SER A 154 8.21 18.61 -7.59
CA SER A 154 8.71 17.76 -6.51
C SER A 154 8.20 16.32 -6.57
N ILE A 155 7.30 16.02 -7.50
CA ILE A 155 6.65 14.71 -7.63
C ILE A 155 7.49 13.81 -8.51
N LYS A 156 7.77 12.59 -8.04
CA LYS A 156 8.48 11.60 -8.85
C LYS A 156 7.60 11.20 -10.04
N GLU A 157 8.23 10.88 -11.18
CA GLU A 157 7.50 10.54 -12.42
C GLU A 157 6.44 9.44 -12.22
N ASP A 158 6.77 8.45 -11.41
CA ASP A 158 5.93 7.31 -11.08
C ASP A 158 4.78 7.62 -10.11
N GLU A 159 4.83 8.76 -9.41
CA GLU A 159 3.79 9.25 -8.50
C GLU A 159 2.83 10.24 -9.18
N LYS A 160 3.17 10.73 -10.39
CA LYS A 160 2.38 11.76 -11.10
C LYS A 160 0.92 11.40 -11.31
N HIS A 161 0.62 10.14 -11.63
CA HIS A 161 -0.77 9.71 -11.82
C HIS A 161 -1.59 9.87 -10.54
N LEU A 162 -1.03 9.43 -9.40
CA LEU A 162 -1.66 9.55 -8.08
C LEU A 162 -1.80 11.01 -7.65
N TYR A 163 -0.81 11.82 -8.01
CA TYR A 163 -0.85 13.25 -7.78
C TYR A 163 -2.00 13.95 -8.50
N LEU A 164 -2.22 13.59 -9.77
CA LEU A 164 -3.33 14.10 -10.56
C LEU A 164 -4.68 13.61 -10.02
N GLU A 165 -4.78 12.33 -9.63
CA GLU A 165 -6.01 11.80 -9.02
C GLU A 165 -6.36 12.51 -7.70
N LEU A 166 -5.36 12.80 -6.87
CA LEU A 166 -5.56 13.60 -5.65
C LEU A 166 -6.05 15.02 -5.98
N HIS A 167 -5.45 15.65 -6.99
CA HIS A 167 -5.84 16.98 -7.46
C HIS A 167 -7.31 17.02 -7.91
N GLU A 168 -7.70 16.06 -8.75
CA GLU A 168 -9.08 15.90 -9.22
C GLU A 168 -10.06 15.67 -8.06
N PHE A 169 -9.69 14.79 -7.12
CA PHE A 169 -10.52 14.51 -5.95
C PHE A 169 -10.72 15.73 -5.06
N ILE A 170 -9.66 16.51 -4.81
CA ILE A 170 -9.72 17.74 -4.00
C ILE A 170 -10.64 18.77 -4.66
N ASN A 171 -10.48 19.01 -5.96
CA ASN A 171 -11.36 19.91 -6.70
C ASN A 171 -12.82 19.46 -6.63
N LYS A 172 -13.06 18.15 -6.73
CA LYS A 172 -14.41 17.60 -6.59
C LYS A 172 -14.99 17.86 -5.19
N VAL A 173 -14.26 17.56 -4.13
CA VAL A 173 -14.72 17.80 -2.75
C VAL A 173 -15.00 19.28 -2.52
N TYR A 174 -14.15 20.17 -3.04
CA TYR A 174 -14.36 21.61 -2.99
C TYR A 174 -15.69 22.01 -3.65
N HIS A 175 -15.92 21.62 -4.90
CA HIS A 175 -17.14 21.97 -5.64
C HIS A 175 -18.41 21.41 -4.99
N ASP A 176 -18.38 20.14 -4.57
CA ASP A 176 -19.51 19.50 -3.92
C ASP A 176 -19.79 20.12 -2.54
N ALA A 177 -18.77 20.63 -1.82
CA ALA A 177 -18.96 21.27 -0.51
C ALA A 177 -19.49 22.70 -0.61
N LEU A 178 -19.16 23.42 -1.69
CA LEU A 178 -19.73 24.72 -2.03
C LEU A 178 -21.21 24.59 -2.41
N ASN A 179 -21.58 23.52 -3.11
CA ASN A 179 -22.96 23.24 -3.53
C ASN A 179 -23.38 21.83 -3.10
N PRO A 180 -23.63 21.61 -1.79
CA PRO A 180 -23.94 20.29 -1.27
C PRO A 180 -25.21 19.72 -1.94
N PRO A 181 -25.15 18.49 -2.48
CA PRO A 181 -26.31 17.83 -3.10
C PRO A 181 -27.55 17.86 -2.19
N LEU A 182 -28.71 18.27 -2.72
CA LEU A 182 -29.99 18.40 -1.98
C LEU A 182 -30.46 17.10 -1.29
N LYS A 183 -30.00 15.93 -1.76
CA LYS A 183 -30.25 14.61 -1.15
C LYS A 183 -28.93 13.87 -1.03
N LEU A 184 -28.24 14.08 0.08
CA LEU A 184 -27.11 13.24 0.43
C LEU A 184 -27.64 11.90 0.93
N GLU A 185 -27.51 10.83 0.15
CA GLU A 185 -27.52 9.50 0.73
C GLU A 185 -26.48 9.47 1.86
N LYS A 186 -26.77 8.86 3.00
CA LYS A 186 -25.79 8.74 4.09
C LYS A 186 -24.65 7.81 3.66
N ASN A 187 -23.68 8.36 2.93
CA ASN A 187 -22.45 7.70 2.55
C ASN A 187 -21.25 8.55 3.02
N ARG A 188 -20.07 7.92 3.12
CA ARG A 188 -18.91 8.56 3.74
C ARG A 188 -18.39 9.78 2.98
N TYR A 189 -18.51 9.76 1.66
CA TYR A 189 -18.13 10.89 0.83
C TYR A 189 -19.00 12.11 1.16
N ASN A 190 -20.30 11.89 1.28
CA ASN A 190 -21.26 12.92 1.66
C ASN A 190 -20.99 13.48 3.07
N ASN A 191 -20.51 12.66 4.00
CA ASN A 191 -20.06 13.14 5.31
C ASN A 191 -18.82 14.04 5.19
N LEU A 192 -17.83 13.68 4.36
CA LEU A 192 -16.66 14.53 4.09
C LEU A 192 -17.11 15.87 3.49
N VAL A 193 -17.97 15.85 2.47
CA VAL A 193 -18.52 17.06 1.84
C VAL A 193 -19.24 17.94 2.86
N SER A 194 -20.06 17.34 3.73
CA SER A 194 -20.76 18.06 4.81
C SER A 194 -19.79 18.64 5.85
N ASP A 195 -18.74 17.89 6.21
CA ASP A 195 -17.70 18.36 7.14
C ASP A 195 -16.93 19.54 6.55
N VAL A 196 -16.55 19.48 5.27
CA VAL A 196 -15.87 20.58 4.58
C VAL A 196 -16.79 21.80 4.48
N SER A 197 -18.04 21.63 4.07
CA SER A 197 -19.02 22.71 3.96
C SER A 197 -19.22 23.43 5.31
N SER A 198 -19.44 22.66 6.39
CA SER A 198 -19.70 23.22 7.72
C SER A 198 -18.46 23.80 8.40
N LYS A 199 -17.28 23.17 8.25
CA LYS A 199 -16.08 23.55 9.00
C LYS A 199 -15.14 24.48 8.24
N CYS A 200 -15.09 24.38 6.92
CA CYS A 200 -14.21 25.21 6.08
C CYS A 200 -14.93 26.46 5.55
N PHE A 201 -16.11 26.27 4.93
CA PHE A 201 -16.88 27.39 4.34
C PHE A 201 -17.70 28.17 5.38
N GLN A 202 -18.32 27.52 6.36
CA GLN A 202 -19.13 28.19 7.41
C GLN A 202 -20.20 29.17 6.86
N ASN A 203 -20.91 28.78 5.79
CA ASN A 203 -21.88 29.60 5.03
C ASN A 203 -21.29 30.70 4.14
N GLU A 204 -19.97 30.76 3.99
CA GLU A 204 -19.31 31.60 2.98
C GLU A 204 -19.23 30.89 1.62
N SER A 205 -19.05 31.67 0.55
CA SER A 205 -18.87 31.16 -0.81
C SER A 205 -17.42 30.78 -1.14
N GLU A 206 -16.48 31.02 -0.21
CA GLU A 206 -15.07 30.73 -0.36
C GLU A 206 -14.48 30.18 0.94
N ILE A 207 -13.33 29.50 0.83
CA ILE A 207 -12.53 29.04 1.97
C ILE A 207 -11.53 30.13 2.34
N ASP A 208 -11.58 30.61 3.59
CA ASP A 208 -10.51 31.44 4.13
C ASP A 208 -9.15 30.73 3.96
N SER A 209 -8.16 31.46 3.46
CA SER A 209 -6.75 31.05 3.37
C SER A 209 -6.23 30.30 4.62
N LEU A 210 -6.67 30.69 5.82
CA LEU A 210 -6.28 30.07 7.10
C LEU A 210 -6.93 28.70 7.34
N ARG A 211 -7.99 28.37 6.60
CA ARG A 211 -8.78 27.13 6.71
C ARG A 211 -8.45 26.09 5.65
N PHE A 212 -7.70 26.43 4.61
CA PHE A 212 -7.16 25.43 3.66
C PHE A 212 -6.39 24.29 4.33
N PRO A 213 -5.56 24.52 5.38
CA PRO A 213 -4.94 23.43 6.12
C PRO A 213 -5.96 22.45 6.73
N LEU A 214 -7.10 22.95 7.23
CA LEU A 214 -8.17 22.10 7.75
C LEU A 214 -8.86 21.32 6.63
N PHE A 215 -9.14 21.97 5.49
CA PHE A 215 -9.70 21.31 4.31
C PHE A 215 -8.85 20.12 3.86
N PHE A 216 -7.53 20.33 3.71
CA PHE A 216 -6.61 19.24 3.37
C PHE A 216 -6.54 18.16 4.44
N SER A 217 -6.65 18.51 5.73
CA SER A 217 -6.70 17.51 6.81
C SER A 217 -7.94 16.62 6.72
N LEU A 218 -9.12 17.20 6.43
CA LEU A 218 -10.36 16.42 6.30
C LEU A 218 -10.28 15.43 5.12
N VAL A 219 -9.72 15.85 3.99
CA VAL A 219 -9.47 14.98 2.83
C VAL A 219 -8.51 13.84 3.19
N LYS A 220 -7.41 14.15 3.89
CA LYS A 220 -6.46 13.14 4.39
C LYS A 220 -7.14 12.13 5.32
N ASP A 221 -7.91 12.61 6.29
CA ASP A 221 -8.57 11.77 7.29
C ASP A 221 -9.63 10.85 6.65
N TYR A 222 -10.30 11.31 5.59
CA TYR A 222 -11.19 10.48 4.78
C TYR A 222 -10.47 9.27 4.17
N TYR A 223 -9.31 9.45 3.55
CA TYR A 223 -8.52 8.34 2.99
C TYR A 223 -8.02 7.39 4.07
N LEU A 224 -7.57 7.92 5.21
CA LEU A 224 -7.15 7.11 6.36
C LEU A 224 -8.31 6.25 6.87
N LYS A 225 -9.50 6.83 7.01
CA LYS A 225 -10.70 6.12 7.48
C LYS A 225 -11.18 5.05 6.49
N LEU A 226 -11.19 5.33 5.19
CA LEU A 226 -11.49 4.33 4.16
C LEU A 226 -10.55 3.11 4.26
N THR A 227 -9.27 3.38 4.51
CA THR A 227 -8.26 2.34 4.69
C THR A 227 -8.53 1.54 5.96
N LYS A 228 -8.78 2.21 7.11
CA LYS A 228 -9.11 1.57 8.39
C LYS A 228 -10.31 0.64 8.29
N GLU A 229 -11.41 1.11 7.74
CA GLU A 229 -12.64 0.33 7.69
C GLU A 229 -12.55 -0.87 6.74
N ARG A 230 -11.83 -0.75 5.62
CA ARG A 230 -11.58 -1.90 4.73
C ARG A 230 -10.80 -3.00 5.44
N LEU A 231 -9.85 -2.65 6.29
CA LEU A 231 -9.12 -3.65 7.09
C LEU A 231 -10.04 -4.31 8.12
N THR A 232 -10.76 -3.52 8.92
CA THR A 232 -11.64 -4.08 9.97
C THR A 232 -12.72 -4.99 9.39
N GLN A 233 -13.28 -4.67 8.21
CA GLN A 233 -14.20 -5.57 7.52
C GLN A 233 -13.57 -6.93 7.19
N LEU A 234 -12.29 -6.95 6.86
CA LEU A 234 -11.56 -8.18 6.54
C LEU A 234 -11.21 -8.98 7.79
N GLU A 235 -10.86 -8.32 8.90
CA GLU A 235 -10.66 -8.97 10.21
C GLU A 235 -11.91 -9.74 10.63
N ASN A 236 -13.08 -9.10 10.49
CA ASN A 236 -14.38 -9.70 10.81
C ASN A 236 -14.73 -10.89 9.90
N ILE A 237 -14.50 -10.77 8.58
CA ILE A 237 -14.78 -11.85 7.62
C ILE A 237 -13.94 -13.09 7.91
N GLN A 238 -12.71 -12.91 8.36
CA GLN A 238 -11.78 -14.02 8.60
C GLN A 238 -11.85 -14.58 10.02
N ASN A 239 -12.69 -14.00 10.90
CA ASN A 239 -12.80 -14.35 12.32
C ASN A 239 -11.44 -14.30 13.05
N ILE A 240 -10.63 -13.28 12.73
CA ILE A 240 -9.29 -13.09 13.28
C ILE A 240 -9.35 -11.95 14.29
N HIS A 241 -8.98 -12.26 15.53
CA HIS A 241 -8.88 -11.27 16.60
C HIS A 241 -7.41 -10.94 16.83
N TYR A 242 -6.98 -9.80 16.29
CA TYR A 242 -5.65 -9.28 16.50
C TYR A 242 -5.50 -8.75 17.94
N ASP A 243 -4.28 -8.78 18.48
CA ASP A 243 -3.99 -7.99 19.67
C ASP A 243 -4.34 -6.52 19.40
N SER A 244 -4.73 -5.80 20.46
CA SER A 244 -5.21 -4.42 20.39
C SER A 244 -4.11 -3.40 20.06
N ILE A 245 -3.18 -3.74 19.18
CA ILE A 245 -2.35 -2.80 18.45
C ILE A 245 -3.31 -2.07 17.51
N THR A 246 -3.97 -1.07 18.09
CA THR A 246 -5.02 -0.30 17.47
C THR A 246 -4.50 0.40 16.24
N SER A 247 -5.17 0.11 15.12
CA SER A 247 -5.24 0.94 13.91
C SER A 247 -3.95 1.11 13.09
N ILE A 248 -4.15 1.41 11.80
CA ILE A 248 -3.20 2.00 10.84
C ILE A 248 -2.51 3.30 11.34
N ASP A 249 -2.61 3.62 12.63
CA ASP A 249 -1.70 4.55 13.25
C ASP A 249 -0.37 3.82 13.38
N PHE A 250 0.49 4.09 12.40
CA PHE A 250 1.89 3.71 12.47
C PHE A 250 2.47 4.18 13.81
N ASP A 251 3.39 3.37 14.33
CA ASP A 251 4.41 3.76 15.31
C ASP A 251 4.18 3.38 16.78
N ILE A 252 3.68 2.16 17.06
CA ILE A 252 4.26 1.50 18.25
C ILE A 252 5.69 1.11 17.89
N THR A 253 6.61 1.94 18.35
CA THR A 253 8.05 1.73 18.17
C THR A 253 8.59 0.93 19.33
N PHE A 254 9.34 -0.12 19.00
CA PHE A 254 9.96 -1.00 19.99
C PHE A 254 11.47 -0.95 19.82
N THR A 255 12.20 -0.85 20.93
CA THR A 255 13.58 -1.33 20.98
C THR A 255 13.61 -2.86 20.97
N SER A 256 14.78 -3.48 20.74
CA SER A 256 14.90 -4.95 20.79
C SER A 256 14.40 -5.53 22.12
N LYS A 257 14.72 -4.86 23.24
CA LYS A 257 14.29 -5.27 24.58
C LYS A 257 12.77 -5.18 24.74
N GLU A 258 12.16 -4.10 24.28
CA GLU A 258 10.72 -3.88 24.40
C GLU A 258 9.94 -4.85 23.51
N LEU A 259 10.40 -5.11 22.29
CA LEU A 259 9.76 -6.08 21.39
C LEU A 259 9.77 -7.48 21.99
N LYS A 260 10.91 -7.90 22.57
CA LYS A 260 11.02 -9.19 23.26
C LYS A 260 10.07 -9.28 24.46
N ALA A 261 10.01 -8.23 25.28
CA ALA A 261 9.07 -8.18 26.42
C ALA A 261 7.59 -8.26 25.96
N HIS A 262 7.26 -7.57 24.87
CA HIS A 262 5.91 -7.64 24.28
C HIS A 262 5.58 -9.04 23.75
N ILE A 263 6.53 -9.71 23.08
CA ILE A 263 6.38 -11.11 22.65
C ILE A 263 6.14 -12.03 23.86
N GLU A 264 6.88 -11.85 24.96
CA GLU A 264 6.68 -12.65 26.17
C GLU A 264 5.29 -12.45 26.79
N ASP A 265 4.83 -11.21 26.88
CA ASP A 265 3.48 -10.89 27.37
C ASP A 265 2.39 -11.55 26.50
N CYS A 266 2.55 -11.50 25.17
CA CYS A 266 1.63 -12.17 24.24
C CYS A 266 1.62 -13.69 24.43
N LEU A 267 2.79 -14.30 24.61
CA LEU A 267 2.91 -15.74 24.90
C LEU A 267 2.19 -16.10 26.22
N ILE A 268 2.41 -15.34 27.30
CA ILE A 268 1.74 -15.57 28.59
C ILE A 268 0.22 -15.51 28.43
N LYS A 269 -0.26 -14.55 27.63
CA LYS A 269 -1.69 -14.34 27.36
C LYS A 269 -2.26 -15.26 26.27
N LYS A 270 -1.45 -16.14 25.66
CA LYS A 270 -1.82 -16.98 24.50
C LYS A 270 -2.41 -16.16 23.34
N LYS A 271 -1.83 -14.99 23.09
CA LYS A 271 -2.17 -14.12 21.96
C LYS A 271 -1.17 -14.29 20.84
N ASP A 272 -1.68 -14.26 19.61
CA ASP A 272 -0.86 -14.31 18.41
C ASP A 272 -0.36 -12.90 18.04
N ILE A 273 0.86 -12.82 17.52
CA ILE A 273 1.43 -11.64 16.87
C ILE A 273 1.55 -11.99 15.39
N ILE A 274 0.83 -11.29 14.52
CA ILE A 274 0.99 -11.37 13.07
C ILE A 274 1.11 -9.94 12.57
N GLY A 275 2.35 -9.51 12.34
CA GLY A 275 2.65 -8.09 12.19
C GLY A 275 3.71 -7.79 11.15
N ASN A 276 3.60 -6.59 10.60
CA ASN A 276 4.57 -5.98 9.73
C ASN A 276 5.56 -5.18 10.60
N LEU A 277 6.80 -5.65 10.64
CA LEU A 277 7.92 -5.07 11.37
C LEU A 277 8.78 -4.27 10.41
N CYS A 278 8.87 -2.96 10.62
CA CYS A 278 9.54 -2.04 9.70
C CYS A 278 10.77 -1.38 10.35
N SER A 279 11.83 -1.31 9.54
CA SER A 279 12.90 -0.32 9.71
C SER A 279 12.56 0.93 8.89
N GLN A 280 13.44 1.94 8.84
CA GLN A 280 13.20 3.16 8.05
C GLN A 280 13.06 2.89 6.55
N THR A 281 13.71 1.85 6.06
CA THR A 281 13.86 1.58 4.61
C THR A 281 13.42 0.19 4.21
N HIS A 282 12.87 -0.61 5.14
CA HIS A 282 12.55 -2.00 4.88
C HIS A 282 11.37 -2.52 5.70
N SER A 283 10.56 -3.38 5.09
CA SER A 283 9.43 -4.04 5.73
C SER A 283 9.65 -5.55 5.77
N MET A 284 9.42 -6.14 6.94
CA MET A 284 9.65 -7.55 7.26
C MET A 284 8.45 -8.11 8.03
N GLY A 285 8.19 -9.41 7.91
CA GLY A 285 7.08 -10.06 8.59
C GLY A 285 7.53 -10.72 9.89
N ILE A 286 6.77 -10.52 10.97
CA ILE A 286 6.92 -11.26 12.23
C ILE A 286 5.64 -12.02 12.54
N VAL A 287 5.78 -13.31 12.86
CA VAL A 287 4.68 -14.19 13.25
C VAL A 287 5.07 -14.94 14.52
N VAL A 288 4.30 -14.77 15.58
CA VAL A 288 4.39 -15.53 16.82
C VAL A 288 3.00 -16.08 17.11
N LYS A 289 2.85 -17.40 17.06
CA LYS A 289 1.53 -18.03 17.26
C LYS A 289 1.63 -19.41 17.88
N TYR A 290 0.52 -19.89 18.41
CA TYR A 290 0.43 -21.26 18.91
C TYR A 290 0.01 -22.23 17.80
N ARG A 291 0.79 -23.28 17.56
CA ARG A 291 0.36 -24.47 16.81
C ARG A 291 0.51 -25.71 17.66
N ASN A 292 -0.55 -26.50 17.75
CA ASN A 292 -0.58 -27.74 18.53
C ASN A 292 -0.08 -27.55 19.98
N GLY A 293 -0.46 -26.44 20.60
CA GLY A 293 -0.07 -26.09 21.98
C GLY A 293 1.36 -25.59 22.16
N LYS A 294 2.17 -25.50 21.09
CA LYS A 294 3.54 -24.98 21.13
C LYS A 294 3.66 -23.65 20.39
N PRO A 295 4.43 -22.67 20.92
CA PRO A 295 4.70 -21.45 20.18
C PRO A 295 5.59 -21.75 18.98
N ILE A 296 5.26 -21.13 17.85
CA ILE A 296 6.08 -21.08 16.65
C ILE A 296 6.46 -19.62 16.42
N PHE A 297 7.73 -19.39 16.16
CA PHE A 297 8.30 -18.10 15.84
C PHE A 297 8.77 -18.11 14.39
N GLU A 298 8.24 -17.21 13.59
CA GLU A 298 8.55 -17.06 12.18
C GLU A 298 8.90 -15.60 11.88
N PHE A 299 9.92 -15.42 11.04
CA PHE A 299 10.34 -14.11 10.57
C PHE A 299 10.60 -14.17 9.07
N PHE A 300 9.94 -13.30 8.32
CA PHE A 300 10.09 -13.21 6.88
C PHE A 300 10.82 -11.94 6.51
N GLU A 301 12.00 -12.08 5.92
CA GLU A 301 12.76 -10.98 5.35
C GLU A 301 12.76 -11.15 3.82
N PRO A 302 12.15 -10.23 3.05
CA PRO A 302 11.93 -10.46 1.62
C PRO A 302 13.17 -10.63 0.72
N ASN A 303 14.38 -10.35 1.20
CA ASN A 303 15.68 -10.56 0.53
C ASN A 303 16.45 -11.80 1.03
N LYS A 304 16.16 -12.29 2.24
CA LYS A 304 16.88 -13.37 2.90
C LYS A 304 16.03 -14.62 3.03
N GLY A 305 14.73 -14.48 3.21
CA GLY A 305 13.78 -15.58 3.24
C GLY A 305 12.94 -15.72 4.51
N LEU A 306 12.44 -16.94 4.72
CA LEU A 306 11.76 -17.34 5.95
C LEU A 306 12.74 -17.95 6.97
N PHE A 307 12.77 -17.38 8.16
CA PHE A 307 13.34 -17.95 9.38
C PHE A 307 12.21 -18.54 10.22
N LYS A 308 12.42 -19.73 10.79
CA LYS A 308 11.43 -20.43 11.60
C LYS A 308 12.08 -21.21 12.74
N THR A 309 11.52 -21.11 13.93
CA THR A 309 11.98 -21.86 15.11
C THR A 309 10.83 -22.07 16.10
N THR A 310 10.96 -23.09 16.95
CA THR A 310 10.11 -23.25 18.16
C THR A 310 10.87 -22.87 19.43
N ASP A 311 12.15 -22.56 19.33
CA ASP A 311 13.00 -22.13 20.44
C ASP A 311 12.96 -20.60 20.59
N LYS A 312 12.37 -20.13 21.71
CA LYS A 312 12.26 -18.72 22.06
C LYS A 312 13.63 -18.03 22.18
N SER A 313 14.60 -18.68 22.80
CA SER A 313 15.94 -18.11 23.00
C SER A 313 16.65 -17.92 21.66
N HIS A 314 16.50 -18.88 20.76
CA HIS A 314 17.02 -18.76 19.40
C HIS A 314 16.36 -17.61 18.63
N PHE A 315 15.04 -17.45 18.76
CA PHE A 315 14.33 -16.33 18.14
C PHE A 315 14.76 -14.96 18.72
N PHE A 316 14.97 -14.87 20.04
CA PHE A 316 15.38 -13.63 20.69
C PHE A 316 16.80 -13.23 20.30
N ASN A 317 17.71 -14.19 20.20
CA ASN A 317 19.06 -13.97 19.68
C ASN A 317 19.03 -13.53 18.20
N PHE A 318 18.10 -14.07 17.40
CA PHE A 318 17.86 -13.61 16.03
C PHE A 318 17.41 -12.14 15.99
N LEU A 319 16.46 -11.74 16.84
CA LEU A 319 16.03 -10.34 16.92
C LEU A 319 17.17 -9.40 17.32
N ASP A 320 18.00 -9.78 18.28
CA ASP A 320 19.18 -8.97 18.64
C ASP A 320 20.16 -8.80 17.48
N ALA A 321 20.38 -9.86 16.71
CA ALA A 321 21.21 -9.79 15.52
C ALA A 321 20.59 -8.89 14.45
N LEU A 322 19.27 -8.95 14.24
CA LEU A 322 18.54 -8.11 13.30
C LEU A 322 18.72 -6.62 13.61
N PHE A 323 18.51 -6.21 14.87
CA PHE A 323 18.69 -4.81 15.27
C PHE A 323 20.14 -4.33 15.10
N ASN A 324 21.11 -5.25 15.10
CA ASN A 324 22.52 -4.92 14.90
C ASN A 324 22.99 -5.04 13.43
N ASP A 325 22.13 -5.49 12.53
CA ASP A 325 22.46 -5.65 11.12
C ASP A 325 22.61 -4.28 10.44
N LYS A 326 23.80 -4.03 9.89
CA LYS A 326 24.17 -2.77 9.23
C LYS A 326 23.53 -2.60 7.84
N SER A 327 22.91 -3.64 7.29
CA SER A 327 22.18 -3.56 6.01
C SER A 327 20.86 -2.81 6.11
N TYR A 328 20.34 -2.59 7.32
CA TYR A 328 19.11 -1.84 7.56
C TYR A 328 19.36 -0.51 8.28
N LYS A 329 18.56 0.50 7.93
CA LYS A 329 18.52 1.78 8.64
C LYS A 329 17.41 1.74 9.67
N PHE A 330 17.76 1.90 10.94
CA PHE A 330 16.82 1.95 12.05
C PHE A 330 16.65 3.39 12.54
N GLU A 331 15.46 3.71 13.03
CA GLU A 331 15.29 4.92 13.83
C GLU A 331 16.02 4.79 15.15
N MET A 332 16.43 5.92 15.70
CA MET A 332 17.07 5.99 17.01
C MET A 332 16.10 6.64 17.97
N ARG A 333 15.83 6.00 19.10
CA ARG A 333 14.99 6.59 20.14
C ARG A 333 15.72 7.80 20.73
N ALA A 334 15.14 8.98 20.58
CA ALA A 334 15.77 10.26 20.91
C ALA A 334 16.36 10.35 22.33
N LYS A 335 15.81 9.62 23.31
CA LYS A 335 16.29 9.64 24.70
C LYS A 335 17.36 8.60 25.02
N THR A 336 17.33 7.43 24.39
CA THR A 336 18.19 6.29 24.76
C THR A 336 19.22 5.95 23.69
N GLU A 337 19.11 6.55 22.50
CA GLU A 337 19.90 6.21 21.31
C GLU A 337 19.85 4.71 20.99
N GLU A 338 18.77 4.04 21.38
CA GLU A 338 18.53 2.65 21.02
C GLU A 338 17.84 2.60 19.66
N LYS A 339 18.26 1.64 18.84
CA LYS A 339 17.62 1.36 17.56
C LYS A 339 16.18 0.88 17.79
N THR A 340 15.26 1.38 16.99
CA THR A 340 13.85 1.03 17.03
C THR A 340 13.36 0.46 15.71
N VAL A 341 12.31 -0.36 15.83
CA VAL A 341 11.47 -0.81 14.72
C VAL A 341 10.03 -0.44 15.03
N SER A 342 9.24 -0.18 13.99
CA SER A 342 7.79 -0.08 14.16
C SER A 342 7.15 -1.45 13.92
N LEU A 343 6.15 -1.78 14.74
CA LEU A 343 5.32 -2.95 14.54
C LEU A 343 3.88 -2.49 14.28
N SER A 344 3.32 -2.99 13.18
CA SER A 344 1.94 -2.70 12.76
C SER A 344 1.21 -4.00 12.46
N SER A 345 -0.12 -4.01 12.63
CA SER A 345 -0.92 -5.13 12.15
C SER A 345 -0.82 -5.26 10.63
N SER A 346 -0.84 -6.51 10.13
CA SER A 346 -0.78 -6.77 8.71
C SER A 346 -2.03 -6.28 7.98
N LEU A 347 -1.89 -5.74 6.76
CA LEU A 347 -3.03 -5.55 5.88
C LEU A 347 -3.56 -6.93 5.45
N ALA A 348 -4.70 -7.37 5.99
CA ALA A 348 -5.40 -8.50 5.39
C ALA A 348 -5.80 -8.09 3.95
N ALA A 349 -5.22 -8.73 2.93
CA ALA A 349 -5.50 -8.42 1.53
C ALA A 349 -6.49 -9.43 0.93
N ASN A 350 -7.79 -9.11 0.91
CA ASN A 350 -8.78 -9.85 0.10
C ASN A 350 -9.04 -9.13 -1.25
N GLN A 351 -9.77 -9.81 -2.14
CA GLN A 351 -10.18 -9.49 -3.51
C GLN A 351 -10.54 -8.02 -3.77
N THR A 352 -10.95 -7.26 -2.75
CA THR A 352 -11.22 -5.82 -2.81
C THR A 352 -10.03 -4.99 -3.30
N PHE A 353 -8.76 -5.39 -3.08
CA PHE A 353 -7.60 -4.66 -3.63
C PHE A 353 -7.46 -4.74 -5.17
N ASN A 354 -8.05 -5.75 -5.80
CA ASN A 354 -8.19 -5.79 -7.27
C ASN A 354 -9.32 -4.87 -7.77
N TYR A 355 -10.21 -4.43 -6.87
CA TYR A 355 -11.35 -3.55 -7.13
C TYR A 355 -11.18 -2.14 -6.57
N ILE A 356 -10.09 -1.86 -5.84
CA ILE A 356 -9.60 -0.50 -5.68
C ILE A 356 -8.96 -0.14 -7.02
N GLN A 357 -9.81 0.19 -7.97
CA GLN A 357 -9.45 1.29 -8.83
C GLN A 357 -9.24 2.47 -7.86
N ALA A 358 -8.21 3.29 -8.10
CA ALA A 358 -8.29 4.68 -7.66
C ALA A 358 -9.73 5.17 -7.86
N PRO A 359 -10.32 5.98 -6.97
CA PRO A 359 -11.68 6.46 -7.16
C PRO A 359 -11.78 7.07 -8.56
N ARG A 360 -12.19 6.27 -9.53
CA ARG A 360 -12.52 6.74 -10.85
C ARG A 360 -13.79 7.51 -10.57
N ILE A 361 -13.79 8.76 -11.00
CA ILE A 361 -15.03 9.48 -11.20
C ILE A 361 -15.94 8.48 -11.92
N ASP A 362 -17.06 8.10 -11.30
CA ASP A 362 -18.00 7.19 -11.93
C ASP A 362 -18.26 7.73 -13.34
N GLU A 363 -17.97 6.96 -14.38
CA GLU A 363 -18.14 7.43 -15.77
C GLU A 363 -19.61 7.82 -16.03
N ARG A 364 -20.54 7.36 -15.18
CA ARG A 364 -21.96 7.79 -15.18
C ARG A 364 -22.15 9.23 -14.69
N LEU A 365 -21.25 9.73 -13.83
CA LEU A 365 -21.20 11.13 -13.39
C LEU A 365 -20.57 12.06 -14.44
N VAL A 366 -19.60 11.57 -15.22
CA VAL A 366 -18.96 12.36 -16.30
C VAL A 366 -19.87 12.48 -17.54
N ASN A 367 -20.71 11.47 -17.80
CA ASN A 367 -21.55 11.43 -19.00
C ASN A 367 -22.91 12.17 -18.89
N GLN A 368 -23.30 12.65 -17.70
CA GLN A 368 -24.53 13.46 -17.59
C GLN A 368 -24.29 14.90 -18.04
N ASP A 369 -23.15 15.50 -17.69
CA ASP A 369 -22.83 16.88 -18.07
C ASP A 369 -22.20 17.02 -19.46
N ALA A 370 -21.48 16.00 -19.94
CA ALA A 370 -20.96 16.00 -21.31
C ALA A 370 -22.08 16.03 -22.37
N LYS A 371 -23.26 15.47 -22.05
CA LYS A 371 -24.45 15.53 -22.92
C LYS A 371 -25.11 16.91 -22.87
N ALA A 372 -25.16 17.55 -21.69
CA ALA A 372 -25.69 18.91 -21.52
C ALA A 372 -24.81 19.97 -22.19
N LEU A 373 -23.48 19.84 -22.11
CA LEU A 373 -22.51 20.73 -22.77
C LEU A 373 -22.46 20.52 -24.30
N ARG A 374 -22.61 19.28 -24.80
CA ARG A 374 -22.75 19.03 -26.25
C ARG A 374 -24.07 19.56 -26.82
N MET A 375 -25.17 19.55 -26.07
CA MET A 375 -26.45 20.13 -26.51
C MET A 375 -26.47 21.66 -26.49
N LYS A 376 -25.73 22.32 -25.58
CA LYS A 376 -25.60 23.80 -25.58
C LYS A 376 -24.73 24.31 -26.74
N SER A 377 -23.66 23.60 -27.09
CA SER A 377 -22.78 24.00 -28.21
C SER A 377 -23.39 23.77 -29.60
N SER A 378 -24.30 22.78 -29.76
CA SER A 378 -25.01 22.58 -31.03
C SER A 378 -26.08 23.64 -31.29
N LYS A 379 -26.79 24.12 -30.25
CA LYS A 379 -27.76 25.22 -30.38
C LYS A 379 -27.08 26.56 -30.69
N LEU A 380 -25.89 26.82 -30.16
CA LEU A 380 -25.11 28.02 -30.47
C LEU A 380 -24.54 28.01 -31.91
N LYS A 381 -24.27 26.83 -32.50
CA LYS A 381 -23.83 26.72 -33.90
C LYS A 381 -24.96 26.86 -34.91
N HIS A 382 -26.21 26.60 -34.54
CA HIS A 382 -27.36 26.83 -35.44
C HIS A 382 -27.88 28.27 -35.45
N HIS A 383 -27.56 29.09 -34.45
CA HIS A 383 -27.92 30.51 -34.47
C HIS A 383 -26.94 31.42 -35.21
N ARG A 384 -25.73 30.94 -35.55
CA ARG A 384 -24.74 31.69 -36.35
C ARG A 384 -24.82 31.46 -37.87
N LYS A 385 -25.86 30.78 -38.36
CA LYS A 385 -26.10 30.56 -39.80
C LYS A 385 -27.38 31.21 -40.35
N THR A 386 -28.06 32.01 -39.54
CA THR A 386 -29.20 32.85 -39.96
C THR A 386 -29.09 34.20 -39.27
N ILE A 387 -28.18 35.03 -39.76
CA ILE A 387 -28.35 36.48 -39.94
C ILE A 387 -27.74 36.79 -41.30
#